data_AF-A0A7S1H956-F1
#
_entry.id   AF-A0A7S1H956-F1
#
_cell.length_a   1.000
_cell.length_b   1.000
_cell.length_c   1.000
_cell.angle_alpha   90.00
_cell.angle_beta   90.00
_cell.angle_gamma   90.00
#
_symmetry.space_group_name_H-M   'P 1'
#
loop_
_entity.id
_entity.type
_entity.pdbx_description
1 polymer ?
#
loop_
_entity_poly.entity_id
_entity_poly.type
_entity_poly.pdbx_seq_one_letter_code
_entity_poly.pdbx_strand_id
1 'polypeptide(L)'
;MSVSRPRVAVLQHRLLHYRLGLFEQLRIACESRGLDLQLIHGDATPTEAVRKDTGTLPWATTVKNRVWNVAGRDLLWQPFREAVQGCDLVVLMQESRLLSNYPWLFGWGPRATRVAYWGHGRNFQSEAPSGWRERWKQRMLTSVDWWFAYTEMTADIVCQAG
;
A
#
# COMPACT_ATOMS: atom_id res chain seq x y z
N MET A 1 -6.82 32.12 -8.33
CA MET A 1 -6.79 30.71 -8.80
C MET A 1 -6.73 29.83 -7.57
N SER A 2 -7.75 29.01 -7.32
CA SER A 2 -7.72 28.05 -6.20
C SER A 2 -6.63 27.02 -6.52
N VAL A 3 -5.57 26.96 -5.73
CA VAL A 3 -4.57 25.90 -5.85
C VAL A 3 -5.27 24.61 -5.43
N SER A 4 -5.42 23.67 -6.37
CA SER A 4 -5.98 22.36 -6.06
C SER A 4 -5.11 21.68 -5.00
N ARG A 5 -5.72 21.25 -3.90
CA ARG A 5 -5.03 20.54 -2.81
C ARG A 5 -4.50 19.19 -3.33
N PRO A 6 -3.22 18.86 -3.11
CA PRO A 6 -2.71 17.55 -3.51
C PRO A 6 -3.44 16.43 -2.79
N ARG A 7 -3.82 15.38 -3.53
CA ARG A 7 -4.62 14.26 -3.03
C ARG A 7 -3.75 13.01 -2.90
N VAL A 8 -3.71 12.46 -1.70
CA VAL A 8 -2.90 11.29 -1.35
C VAL A 8 -3.81 10.16 -0.90
N ALA A 9 -3.75 9.03 -1.59
CA ALA A 9 -4.45 7.81 -1.21
C ALA A 9 -3.50 6.84 -0.51
N VAL A 10 -3.91 6.34 0.65
CA VAL A 10 -3.17 5.31 1.40
C VAL A 10 -4.00 4.05 1.47
N LEU A 11 -3.41 2.94 1.04
CA LEU A 11 -4.10 1.67 0.93
C LEU A 11 -3.75 0.78 2.12
N GLN A 12 -4.74 0.11 2.67
CA GLN A 12 -4.60 -0.96 3.64
C GLN A 12 -5.43 -2.15 3.19
N HIS A 13 -4.87 -3.36 3.17
CA HIS A 13 -5.67 -4.53 2.81
C HIS A 13 -6.76 -4.81 3.87
N ARG A 14 -6.51 -4.45 5.13
CA ARG A 14 -7.46 -4.41 6.23
C ARG A 14 -7.07 -3.30 7.20
N LEU A 15 -8.04 -2.64 7.82
CA LEU A 15 -7.78 -1.63 8.84
C LEU A 15 -7.72 -2.28 10.22
N LEU A 16 -6.55 -2.22 10.86
CA LEU A 16 -6.35 -2.79 12.19
C LEU A 16 -6.66 -1.77 13.28
N HIS A 17 -7.29 -2.21 14.37
CA HIS A 17 -7.71 -1.33 15.47
C HIS A 17 -6.55 -0.49 16.04
N TYR A 18 -5.36 -1.09 16.20
CA TYR A 18 -4.19 -0.35 16.69
C TYR A 18 -3.68 0.72 15.71
N ARG A 19 -4.04 0.65 14.41
CA ARG A 19 -3.64 1.64 13.40
C ARG A 19 -4.58 2.85 13.34
N LEU A 20 -5.71 2.83 14.05
CA LEU A 20 -6.68 3.93 14.03
C LEU A 20 -6.05 5.26 14.46
N GLY A 21 -5.31 5.25 15.59
CA GLY A 21 -4.64 6.45 16.09
C GLY A 21 -3.59 7.01 15.14
N LEU A 22 -2.85 6.13 14.45
CA LEU A 22 -1.89 6.52 13.42
C LEU A 22 -2.58 7.26 12.27
N PHE A 23 -3.69 6.73 11.76
CA PHE A 23 -4.40 7.34 10.63
C PHE A 23 -5.12 8.64 10.97
N GLU A 24 -5.66 8.76 12.19
CA GLU A 24 -6.20 10.04 12.67
C GLU A 24 -5.12 11.12 12.74
N GLN A 25 -3.97 10.81 13.35
CA GLN A 25 -2.86 11.75 13.43
C GLN A 25 -2.31 12.10 12.04
N LEU A 26 -2.21 11.11 11.14
CA LEU A 26 -1.79 11.33 9.76
C LEU A 26 -2.74 12.27 9.02
N ARG A 27 -4.07 12.10 9.20
CA ARG A 27 -5.07 12.98 8.61
C ARG A 27 -4.91 14.43 9.09
N ILE A 28 -4.75 14.63 10.39
CA ILE A 28 -4.52 15.96 10.98
C ILE A 28 -3.23 16.59 10.44
N ALA A 29 -2.14 15.80 10.36
CA ALA A 29 -0.86 16.26 9.84
C ALA A 29 -0.93 16.63 8.35
N CYS A 30 -1.67 15.87 7.55
CA CYS A 30 -1.94 16.19 6.14
C CYS A 30 -2.78 17.45 5.99
N GLU A 31 -3.86 17.58 6.78
CA GLU A 31 -4.76 18.74 6.74
C GLU A 31 -4.01 20.04 7.06
N SER A 32 -3.18 20.03 8.10
CA SER A 32 -2.35 21.19 8.47
C SER A 32 -1.33 21.62 7.39
N ARG A 33 -1.05 20.73 6.42
CA ARG A 33 -0.15 20.97 5.28
C ARG A 33 -0.90 21.21 3.96
N GLY A 34 -2.23 21.31 4.00
CA GLY A 34 -3.05 21.52 2.81
C GLY A 34 -3.17 20.28 1.90
N LEU A 35 -2.88 19.09 2.42
CA LEU A 35 -3.02 17.82 1.69
C LEU A 35 -4.40 17.21 1.96
N ASP A 36 -5.00 16.58 0.95
CA ASP A 36 -6.21 15.77 1.10
C ASP A 36 -5.82 14.29 1.22
N LEU A 37 -6.00 13.72 2.42
CA LEU A 37 -5.68 12.32 2.70
C LEU A 37 -6.92 11.43 2.58
N GLN A 38 -6.84 10.43 1.71
CA GLN A 38 -7.83 9.37 1.60
C GLN A 38 -7.24 8.06 2.11
N LEU A 39 -7.92 7.46 3.08
CA LEU A 39 -7.62 6.11 3.53
C LEU A 39 -8.58 5.14 2.84
N ILE A 40 -8.03 4.22 2.07
CA ILE A 40 -8.80 3.14 1.46
C ILE A 40 -8.41 1.84 2.14
N HIS A 41 -9.38 1.14 2.72
CA HIS A 41 -9.13 -0.15 3.34
C HIS A 41 -10.07 -1.24 2.88
N GLY A 42 -9.58 -2.47 2.88
CA GLY A 42 -10.41 -3.64 2.64
C GLY A 42 -11.18 -4.06 3.90
N ASP A 43 -12.22 -4.87 3.68
CA ASP A 43 -12.84 -5.66 4.74
C ASP A 43 -11.90 -6.78 5.20
N ALA A 44 -12.03 -7.18 6.48
CA ALA A 44 -11.38 -8.37 6.98
C ALA A 44 -11.86 -9.60 6.20
N THR A 45 -10.93 -10.48 5.80
CA THR A 45 -11.30 -11.76 5.20
C THR A 45 -12.09 -12.61 6.21
N PRO A 46 -12.85 -13.64 5.78
CA PRO A 46 -13.53 -14.54 6.71
C PRO A 46 -12.58 -15.18 7.74
N THR A 47 -11.34 -15.48 7.33
CA THR A 47 -10.27 -15.99 8.21
C THR A 47 -9.73 -14.93 9.18
N GLU A 48 -9.68 -13.66 8.76
CA GLU A 48 -9.21 -12.55 9.60
C GLU A 48 -10.31 -12.02 10.54
N ALA A 49 -11.59 -12.09 10.14
CA ALA A 49 -12.73 -11.63 10.93
C ALA A 49 -12.86 -12.33 12.29
N VAL A 50 -12.34 -13.56 12.39
CA VAL A 50 -12.25 -14.33 13.65
C VAL A 50 -11.45 -13.59 14.72
N ARG A 51 -10.45 -12.77 14.31
CA ARG A 51 -9.55 -12.07 15.24
C ARG A 51 -10.17 -10.84 15.89
N LYS A 52 -11.32 -10.35 15.41
CA LYS A 52 -12.05 -9.18 15.93
C LYS A 52 -11.18 -7.93 16.13
N ASP A 53 -10.08 -7.81 15.37
CA ASP A 53 -9.09 -6.74 15.45
C ASP A 53 -9.31 -5.64 14.39
N THR A 54 -10.47 -5.65 13.74
CA THR A 54 -10.83 -4.71 12.67
C THR A 54 -11.24 -3.37 13.26
N GLY A 55 -10.58 -2.30 12.83
CA GLY A 55 -10.96 -0.94 13.13
C GLY A 55 -11.79 -0.32 12.00
N THR A 56 -12.55 0.73 12.30
CA THR A 56 -13.28 1.54 11.32
C THR A 56 -12.98 3.02 11.57
N LEU A 57 -12.92 3.81 10.49
CA LEU A 57 -12.80 5.26 10.55
C LEU A 57 -13.91 5.87 9.68
N PRO A 58 -14.73 6.81 10.20
CA PRO A 58 -15.88 7.34 9.45
C PRO A 58 -15.52 8.03 8.13
N TRP A 59 -14.30 8.54 8.02
CA TRP A 59 -13.79 9.25 6.84
C TRP A 59 -13.04 8.33 5.86
N ALA A 60 -12.82 7.05 6.22
CA ALA A 60 -12.13 6.11 5.37
C ALA A 60 -13.09 5.43 4.38
N THR A 61 -12.60 5.15 3.17
CA THR A 61 -13.34 4.40 2.16
C THR A 61 -13.09 2.91 2.32
N THR A 62 -14.16 2.16 2.56
CA THR A 62 -14.10 0.70 2.64
C THR A 62 -14.37 0.08 1.27
N VAL A 63 -13.55 -0.91 0.89
CA VAL A 63 -13.72 -1.67 -0.35
C VAL A 63 -13.78 -3.18 -0.07
N LYS A 64 -14.60 -3.90 -0.84
CA LYS A 64 -14.73 -5.34 -0.68
C LYS A 64 -13.59 -6.09 -1.38
N ASN A 65 -12.71 -6.71 -0.60
CA ASN A 65 -11.63 -7.54 -1.12
C ASN A 65 -12.17 -8.83 -1.75
N ARG A 66 -11.54 -9.28 -2.82
CA ARG A 66 -11.69 -10.65 -3.34
C ARG A 66 -10.51 -11.48 -2.87
N VAL A 67 -10.79 -12.67 -2.36
CA VAL A 67 -9.78 -13.58 -1.81
C VAL A 67 -9.88 -14.91 -2.52
N TRP A 68 -8.75 -15.45 -2.96
CA TRP A 68 -8.65 -16.79 -3.50
C TRP A 68 -7.58 -17.56 -2.72
N ASN A 69 -7.88 -18.79 -2.31
CA ASN A 69 -6.88 -19.67 -1.75
C ASN A 69 -6.26 -20.50 -2.87
N VAL A 70 -4.96 -20.36 -3.09
CA VAL A 70 -4.20 -21.08 -4.13
C VAL A 70 -3.02 -21.77 -3.47
N ALA A 71 -2.97 -23.10 -3.55
CA ALA A 71 -1.92 -23.92 -2.95
C ALA A 71 -1.68 -23.60 -1.44
N GLY A 72 -2.77 -23.39 -0.69
CA GLY A 72 -2.71 -23.09 0.75
C GLY A 72 -2.28 -21.66 1.08
N ARG A 73 -2.23 -20.75 0.10
CA ARG A 73 -1.92 -19.33 0.29
C ARG A 73 -3.08 -18.45 -0.15
N ASP A 74 -3.37 -17.42 0.63
CA ASP A 74 -4.40 -16.45 0.29
C ASP A 74 -3.84 -15.37 -0.65
N LEU A 75 -4.46 -15.24 -1.82
CA LEU A 75 -4.24 -14.15 -2.77
C LEU A 75 -5.39 -13.14 -2.65
N LEU A 76 -5.05 -11.87 -2.58
CA LEU A 76 -6.00 -10.78 -2.39
C LEU A 76 -6.04 -9.86 -3.62
N TRP A 77 -7.24 -9.48 -4.00
CA TRP A 77 -7.49 -8.40 -4.94
C TRP A 77 -8.37 -7.34 -4.29
N GLN A 78 -7.78 -6.17 -4.08
CA GLN A 78 -8.46 -5.00 -3.55
C GLN A 78 -8.85 -4.07 -4.71
N PRO A 79 -10.15 -3.90 -5.00
CA PRO A 79 -10.60 -3.02 -6.09
C PRO A 79 -10.53 -1.55 -5.63
N PHE A 80 -9.37 -0.92 -5.77
CA PHE A 80 -9.18 0.48 -5.33
C PHE A 80 -9.07 1.50 -6.47
N ARG A 81 -9.07 1.08 -7.74
CA ARG A 81 -8.83 1.96 -8.90
C ARG A 81 -9.75 3.17 -8.94
N GLU A 82 -11.05 2.96 -8.70
CA GLU A 82 -12.04 4.03 -8.70
C GLU A 82 -11.83 4.98 -7.51
N ALA A 83 -11.53 4.43 -6.33
CA ALA A 83 -11.32 5.21 -5.12
C ALA A 83 -10.09 6.12 -5.19
N VAL A 84 -9.05 5.74 -5.95
CA VAL A 84 -7.82 6.54 -6.09
C VAL A 84 -7.82 7.46 -7.33
N GLN A 85 -8.94 7.56 -8.04
CA GLN A 85 -9.02 8.37 -9.25
C GLN A 85 -8.77 9.86 -8.94
N GLY A 86 -7.81 10.44 -9.67
CA GLY A 86 -7.41 11.84 -9.48
C GLY A 86 -6.57 12.08 -8.22
N CYS A 87 -5.99 11.03 -7.64
CA CYS A 87 -4.92 11.18 -6.64
C CYS A 87 -3.59 11.45 -7.32
N ASP A 88 -2.80 12.32 -6.71
CA ASP A 88 -1.43 12.64 -7.14
C ASP A 88 -0.44 11.58 -6.65
N LEU A 89 -0.75 10.94 -5.52
CA LEU A 89 0.07 9.88 -4.92
C LEU A 89 -0.82 8.73 -4.41
N VAL A 90 -0.42 7.50 -4.71
CA VAL A 90 -1.01 6.26 -4.18
C VAL A 90 0.03 5.49 -3.40
N VAL A 91 -0.20 5.29 -2.10
CA VAL A 91 0.69 4.57 -1.19
C VAL A 91 0.17 3.14 -1.00
N LEU A 92 0.91 2.18 -1.54
CA LEU A 92 0.58 0.76 -1.54
C LEU A 92 1.30 0.02 -0.39
N MET A 93 0.62 -0.95 0.22
CA MET A 93 1.30 -1.88 1.13
C MET A 93 2.18 -2.85 0.33
N GLN A 94 3.40 -3.06 0.80
CA GLN A 94 4.34 -4.00 0.20
C GLN A 94 4.02 -5.46 0.60
N GLU A 95 3.00 -6.06 -0.02
CA GLU A 95 2.65 -7.47 0.20
C GLU A 95 2.51 -8.23 -1.13
N SER A 96 3.24 -9.34 -1.28
CA SER A 96 3.22 -10.15 -2.51
C SER A 96 1.85 -10.76 -2.82
N ARG A 97 1.02 -10.97 -1.80
CA ARG A 97 -0.35 -11.48 -1.93
C ARG A 97 -1.35 -10.46 -2.48
N LEU A 98 -1.03 -9.16 -2.46
CA LEU A 98 -1.90 -8.10 -3.00
C LEU A 98 -1.73 -7.99 -4.51
N LEU A 99 -2.50 -8.80 -5.23
CA LEU A 99 -2.45 -8.88 -6.70
C LEU A 99 -2.84 -7.56 -7.38
N SER A 100 -3.68 -6.76 -6.71
CA SER A 100 -4.13 -5.45 -7.20
C SER A 100 -3.01 -4.42 -7.33
N ASN A 101 -1.86 -4.64 -6.68
CA ASN A 101 -0.71 -3.72 -6.78
C ASN A 101 0.02 -3.87 -8.12
N TYR A 102 0.17 -5.09 -8.64
CA TYR A 102 1.04 -5.37 -9.80
C TYR A 102 0.73 -4.53 -11.05
N PRO A 103 -0.53 -4.30 -11.46
CA PRO A 103 -0.82 -3.41 -12.58
C PRO A 103 -0.18 -2.02 -12.43
N TRP A 104 -0.18 -1.46 -11.21
CA TRP A 104 0.39 -0.15 -10.93
C TRP A 104 1.92 -0.17 -10.99
N LEU A 105 2.53 -1.23 -10.47
CA LEU A 105 3.99 -1.45 -10.51
C LEU A 105 4.52 -1.69 -11.93
N PHE A 106 3.67 -2.17 -12.83
CA PHE A 106 4.01 -2.32 -14.26
C PHE A 106 3.65 -1.08 -15.09
N GLY A 107 3.27 0.03 -14.46
CA GLY A 107 2.95 1.28 -15.15
C GLY A 107 1.62 1.25 -15.90
N TRP A 108 0.72 0.33 -15.57
CA TRP A 108 -0.65 0.27 -16.12
C TRP A 108 -1.63 1.16 -15.35
N GLY A 109 -1.14 1.90 -14.35
CA GLY A 109 -1.89 2.95 -13.65
C GLY A 109 -2.00 4.26 -14.45
N PRO A 110 -2.75 5.26 -13.94
CA PRO A 110 -2.81 6.58 -14.55
C PRO A 110 -1.41 7.24 -14.57
N ARG A 111 -0.97 7.75 -15.73
CA ARG A 111 0.37 8.33 -15.91
C ARG A 111 0.70 9.50 -14.99
N ALA A 112 -0.31 10.24 -14.52
CA ALA A 112 -0.12 11.40 -13.66
C ALA A 112 -0.02 11.06 -12.16
N THR A 113 -0.32 9.81 -11.78
CA THR A 113 -0.35 9.40 -10.38
C THR A 113 0.97 8.74 -10.00
N ARG A 114 1.67 9.31 -9.02
CA ARG A 114 2.85 8.70 -8.43
C ARG A 114 2.46 7.53 -7.54
N VAL A 115 3.34 6.55 -7.43
CA VAL A 115 3.16 5.37 -6.59
C VAL A 115 4.24 5.34 -5.52
N ALA A 116 3.87 5.07 -4.28
CA ALA A 116 4.80 4.84 -3.20
C ALA A 116 4.52 3.50 -2.52
N TYR A 117 5.55 2.97 -1.86
CA TYR A 117 5.38 1.86 -0.94
C TYR A 117 5.36 2.29 0.51
N TRP A 118 4.62 1.54 1.31
CA TRP A 118 4.69 1.57 2.76
C TRP A 118 4.88 0.16 3.31
N GLY A 119 5.98 -0.07 4.02
CA GLY A 119 6.28 -1.40 4.55
C GLY A 119 7.68 -1.54 5.14
N HIS A 120 7.95 -2.73 5.67
CA HIS A 120 9.18 -3.06 6.39
C HIS A 120 10.21 -3.82 5.53
N GLY A 121 9.98 -4.01 4.23
CA GLY A 121 10.92 -4.68 3.33
C GLY A 121 11.14 -6.19 3.55
N ARG A 122 10.88 -6.73 4.75
CA ARG A 122 11.26 -8.09 5.21
C ARG A 122 10.92 -9.24 4.26
N ASN A 123 9.82 -9.17 3.50
CA ASN A 123 9.48 -10.26 2.56
C ASN A 123 10.53 -10.46 1.44
N PHE A 124 11.47 -9.53 1.30
CA PHE A 124 12.53 -9.57 0.30
C PHE A 124 13.86 -10.11 0.82
N GLN A 125 14.02 -10.35 2.12
CA GLN A 125 15.18 -11.05 2.66
C GLN A 125 15.17 -12.52 2.17
N SER A 126 15.95 -12.83 1.14
CA SER A 126 16.37 -14.20 0.86
C SER A 126 17.85 -14.25 0.60
N GLU A 127 18.50 -15.23 1.21
CA GLU A 127 19.95 -15.44 1.26
C GLU A 127 20.52 -16.10 -0.02
N ALA A 128 19.85 -15.95 -1.18
CA ALA A 128 20.24 -16.62 -2.42
C ALA A 128 20.75 -15.58 -3.46
N PRO A 129 22.08 -15.47 -3.68
CA PRO A 129 22.70 -14.33 -4.36
C PRO A 129 22.57 -14.32 -5.90
N SER A 130 21.82 -15.24 -6.52
CA SER A 130 21.71 -15.31 -7.98
C SER A 130 20.40 -15.92 -8.47
N GLY A 131 19.73 -15.28 -9.44
CA GLY A 131 18.64 -15.89 -10.20
C GLY A 131 17.54 -14.92 -10.66
N TRP A 132 16.57 -15.45 -11.42
CA TRP A 132 15.39 -14.71 -11.88
C TRP A 132 14.55 -14.13 -10.72
N ARG A 133 14.57 -14.80 -9.57
CA ARG A 133 13.89 -14.35 -8.35
C ARG A 133 14.47 -13.04 -7.83
N GLU A 134 15.79 -12.88 -7.86
CA GLU A 134 16.44 -11.66 -7.38
C GLU A 134 16.19 -10.48 -8.33
N ARG A 135 16.22 -10.72 -9.64
CA ARG A 135 15.86 -9.70 -10.63
C ARG A 135 14.41 -9.26 -10.50
N TRP A 136 13.50 -10.20 -10.23
CA TRP A 136 12.11 -9.88 -9.94
C TRP A 136 11.99 -9.05 -8.67
N LYS A 137 12.77 -9.38 -7.64
CA LYS A 137 12.78 -8.65 -6.37
C LYS A 137 13.24 -7.21 -6.53
N GLN A 138 14.40 -7.02 -7.14
CA GLN A 138 14.95 -5.70 -7.44
C GLN A 138 13.96 -4.89 -8.28
N ARG A 139 13.40 -5.49 -9.33
CA ARG A 139 12.39 -4.84 -10.16
C ARG A 139 11.18 -4.38 -9.35
N MET A 140 10.67 -5.20 -8.44
CA MET A 140 9.55 -4.81 -7.58
C MET A 140 9.96 -3.68 -6.63
N LEU A 141 11.15 -3.74 -6.04
CA LEU A 141 11.64 -2.69 -5.13
C LEU A 141 11.74 -1.31 -5.80
N THR A 142 12.22 -1.27 -7.04
CA THR A 142 12.45 -0.03 -7.80
C THR A 142 11.27 0.35 -8.72
N SER A 143 10.10 -0.29 -8.54
CA SER A 143 8.92 -0.04 -9.39
C SER A 143 7.99 1.07 -8.89
N VAL A 144 8.41 1.82 -7.87
CA VAL A 144 7.65 2.92 -7.26
C VAL A 144 8.49 4.18 -7.23
N ASP A 145 7.81 5.34 -7.18
CA ASP A 145 8.46 6.65 -7.12
C ASP A 145 9.00 6.99 -5.72
N TRP A 146 8.47 6.35 -4.67
CA TRP A 146 8.84 6.67 -3.28
C TRP A 146 8.67 5.50 -2.30
N TRP A 147 9.39 5.57 -1.18
CA TRP A 147 9.30 4.61 -0.08
C TRP A 147 9.07 5.29 1.27
N PHE A 148 8.07 4.80 2.00
CA PHE A 148 7.87 5.06 3.42
C PHE A 148 8.34 3.81 4.20
N ALA A 149 9.65 3.77 4.46
CA ALA A 149 10.31 2.68 5.17
C ALA A 149 10.07 2.77 6.69
N TYR A 150 9.79 1.62 7.33
CA TYR A 150 9.65 1.55 8.79
C TYR A 150 10.97 1.37 9.55
N THR A 151 12.02 0.91 8.88
CA THR A 151 13.32 0.61 9.50
C THR A 151 14.46 1.15 8.65
N GLU A 152 15.55 1.54 9.30
CA GLU A 152 16.79 1.95 8.62
C GLU A 152 17.28 0.88 7.65
N MET A 153 17.26 -0.39 8.07
CA MET A 153 17.57 -1.53 7.20
C MET A 153 16.74 -1.54 5.89
N THR A 154 15.45 -1.18 5.94
CA THR A 154 14.63 -1.11 4.72
C THR A 154 15.05 0.05 3.84
N ALA A 155 15.36 1.20 4.44
CA ALA A 155 15.88 2.35 3.71
C ALA A 155 17.21 2.02 3.02
N ASP A 156 18.14 1.37 3.73
CA ASP A 156 19.43 0.94 3.18
C ASP A 156 19.26 -0.01 1.99
N ILE A 157 18.38 -1.01 2.10
CA ILE A 157 18.10 -1.95 1.01
C ILE A 157 17.55 -1.23 -0.22
N VAL A 158 16.62 -0.28 -0.03
CA VAL A 158 16.04 0.49 -1.13
C VAL A 158 17.12 1.38 -1.76
N CYS A 159 17.90 2.12 -0.97
CA CYS A 159 18.98 2.96 -1.46
C CYS A 159 20.08 2.19 -2.21
N GLN A 160 20.35 0.94 -1.82
CA GLN A 160 21.30 0.06 -2.52
C GLN A 160 20.72 -0.52 -3.81
N ALA A 161 19.40 -0.67 -3.90
CA ALA A 161 18.73 -1.25 -5.07
C ALA A 161 18.63 -0.27 -6.27
N GLY A 162 18.78 1.04 -6.02
CA GLY A 162 18.70 2.12 -7.02
C GLY A 162 17.37 2.84 -6.99
#